data_AF-A0A355F0P6-F1
#
_entry.id   AF-A0A355F0P6-F1
#
_cell.length_a   1.000
_cell.length_b   1.000
_cell.length_c   1.000
_cell.angle_alpha   90.00
_cell.angle_beta   90.00
_cell.angle_gamma   90.00
#
_symmetry.space_group_name_H-M   'P 1'
#
loop_
_entity.id
_entity.type
_entity.pdbx_description
1 polymer ?
#
loop_
_entity_poly.entity_id
_entity_poly.type
_entity_poly.pdbx_seq_one_letter_code
_entity_poly.pdbx_strand_id
1 'polypeptide(L)'
;MSAGVVFLSYSHDSDAHREKVLGLAERLRQDGLNAQVDQYVDGTPEQGWPRWMLDRFDEAEWVLVICTATYYRRFRGHEEPGRGKGVDWEGALITQGIYDARSRTVKFVPVLLAADDEPFIPEPLRAHTHYELTSEEGYQDLYRFLLEQAGVDPAPLGEIKPPAPRTGRPLRFPFPRRLLWLAPTLVFLPLVVLSTFWHLPTRVQVELATARLAFTLGGAENREVLARSVPFSSLVIEECSRAVFTAEELEMADPRQLVPGTGADEPATYPPGAWQELAPTGPVTLSCRDPDAKLALHPSDPAASELGTLDRIYSAAGSQVILEVSPGREPSLSLEIETPQALSLTLRPDLEIVTDLVEAEGVRVPFSGGPLTWRARLPASRPTFELRSGATGLVLILTPARGQAGGIFRDPLDLPLASVELLAEDLEGALTSPLRDQASLTYPGYPAAPAVTIEKEEAVGLAGLSQARLTRLALDPEKGAMDVRFDGIVERAASKSGDFVADHRLTVADTFLYSRRWKLIALAAAWLVSTTWAAFEARRQLRG
;
A
#
# COMPACT_ATOMS: atom_id res chain seq x y z
N MET A 1 2.27 -1.86 56.82
CA MET A 1 1.22 -1.14 56.08
C MET A 1 1.86 0.12 55.56
N SER A 2 1.93 0.32 54.25
CA SER A 2 2.41 1.60 53.70
C SER A 2 1.41 2.66 54.10
N ALA A 3 1.84 3.71 54.81
CA ALA A 3 0.95 4.82 55.16
C ALA A 3 0.41 5.43 53.86
N GLY A 4 -0.92 5.48 53.74
CA GLY A 4 -1.61 6.11 52.61
C GLY A 4 -1.13 7.54 52.36
N VAL A 5 -1.11 7.96 51.10
CA VAL A 5 -0.82 9.35 50.75
C VAL A 5 -2.05 10.20 51.07
N VAL A 6 -1.87 11.24 51.87
CA VAL A 6 -2.92 12.22 52.20
C VAL A 6 -2.59 13.53 51.51
N PHE A 7 -3.47 14.04 50.65
CA PHE A 7 -3.25 15.30 49.95
C PHE A 7 -4.15 16.41 50.50
N LEU A 8 -3.59 17.58 50.80
CA LEU A 8 -4.34 18.74 51.29
C LEU A 8 -4.66 19.70 50.14
N SER A 9 -5.94 19.76 49.78
CA SER A 9 -6.49 20.71 48.80
C SER A 9 -7.07 21.92 49.54
N TYR A 10 -6.49 23.10 49.34
CA TYR A 10 -6.88 24.34 50.00
C TYR A 10 -6.71 25.54 49.05
N SER A 11 -7.26 26.69 49.43
CA SER A 11 -7.09 27.95 48.69
C SER A 11 -6.14 28.89 49.42
N HIS A 12 -5.39 29.70 48.67
CA HIS A 12 -4.45 30.67 49.24
C HIS A 12 -5.18 31.91 49.76
N ASP A 13 -5.90 31.76 50.87
CA ASP A 13 -6.78 32.79 51.43
C ASP A 13 -6.01 33.94 52.09
N SER A 14 -5.02 33.59 52.90
CA SER A 14 -4.11 34.50 53.59
C SER A 14 -2.86 33.73 54.05
N ASP A 15 -1.78 34.43 54.38
CA ASP A 15 -0.57 33.79 54.91
C ASP A 15 -0.84 33.03 56.21
N ALA A 16 -1.70 33.57 57.09
CA ALA A 16 -2.13 32.88 58.30
C ALA A 16 -2.91 31.58 58.01
N HIS A 17 -3.71 31.54 56.93
CA HIS A 17 -4.37 30.31 56.51
C HIS A 17 -3.37 29.29 55.95
N ARG A 18 -2.42 29.74 55.13
CA ARG A 18 -1.33 28.90 54.58
C ARG A 18 -0.50 28.27 55.68
N GLU A 19 -0.16 29.02 56.72
CA GLU A 19 0.56 28.51 57.90
C GLU A 19 -0.25 27.46 58.67
N LYS A 20 -1.57 27.65 58.84
CA LYS A 20 -2.43 26.64 59.48
C LYS A 20 -2.50 25.34 58.68
N VAL A 21 -2.62 25.42 57.36
CA VAL A 21 -2.63 24.24 56.48
C VAL A 21 -1.30 23.51 56.50
N LEU A 22 -0.18 24.25 56.49
CA LEU A 22 1.16 23.67 56.65
C LEU A 22 1.30 22.99 58.01
N GLY A 23 0.84 23.64 59.09
CA GLY A 23 0.85 23.08 60.43
C GLY A 23 0.06 21.76 60.53
N LEU A 24 -1.09 21.67 59.86
CA LEU A 24 -1.85 20.43 59.76
C LEU A 24 -1.08 19.34 58.99
N ALA A 25 -0.49 19.69 57.84
CA ALA A 25 0.31 18.75 57.06
C ALA A 25 1.51 18.22 57.85
N GLU A 26 2.24 19.08 58.55
CA GLU A 26 3.35 18.70 59.42
C GLU A 26 2.90 17.84 60.59
N ARG A 27 1.76 18.15 61.21
CA ARG A 27 1.22 17.34 62.31
C ARG A 27 0.84 15.94 61.84
N LEU A 28 0.17 15.80 60.70
CA LEU A 28 -0.14 14.49 60.11
C LEU A 28 1.14 13.69 59.79
N ARG A 29 2.20 14.35 59.33
CA ARG A 29 3.50 13.73 59.06
C ARG A 29 4.22 13.28 60.34
N GLN A 30 4.18 14.09 61.38
CA GLN A 30 4.70 13.72 62.70
C GLN A 30 3.99 12.49 63.27
N ASP A 31 2.69 12.37 63.01
CA ASP A 31 1.87 11.23 63.44
C ASP A 31 1.90 10.05 62.43
N GLY A 32 2.82 10.08 61.45
CA GLY A 32 3.15 8.92 60.61
C GLY A 32 2.35 8.78 59.31
N LEU A 33 1.52 9.76 58.95
CA LEU A 33 0.81 9.80 57.66
C LEU A 33 1.61 10.55 56.61
N ASN A 34 1.61 10.08 55.36
CA ASN A 34 2.32 10.76 54.28
C ASN A 34 1.50 11.93 53.73
N ALA A 35 1.43 13.03 54.48
CA ALA A 35 0.74 14.24 54.03
C ALA A 35 1.56 15.01 52.98
N GLN A 36 0.89 15.44 51.91
CA GLN A 36 1.41 16.19 50.77
C GLN A 36 0.63 17.50 50.63
N VAL A 37 1.34 18.60 50.40
CA VAL A 37 0.79 19.94 50.18
C VAL A 37 1.64 20.69 49.15
N ASP A 38 1.06 21.65 48.43
CA ASP A 38 1.76 22.45 47.42
C ASP A 38 3.00 23.20 47.97
N GLN A 39 2.99 23.57 49.25
CA GLN A 39 4.08 24.27 49.94
C GLN A 39 5.38 23.45 50.03
N TYR A 40 5.36 22.14 49.78
CA TYR A 40 6.55 21.30 49.71
C TYR A 40 7.22 21.30 48.33
N VAL A 41 6.59 21.91 47.32
CA VAL A 41 7.13 21.99 45.96
C VAL A 41 7.99 23.25 45.85
N ASP A 42 9.26 23.06 45.51
CA ASP A 42 10.18 24.17 45.29
C ASP A 42 9.91 24.83 43.92
N GLY A 43 9.23 25.97 43.93
CA GLY A 43 8.86 26.71 42.73
C GLY A 43 7.75 26.05 41.91
N THR A 44 7.75 26.29 40.60
CA THR A 44 6.75 25.71 39.69
C THR A 44 7.18 24.31 39.27
N PRO A 45 6.35 23.27 39.45
CA PRO A 45 6.69 21.91 39.02
C PRO A 45 6.87 21.83 37.50
N GLU A 46 7.77 20.97 37.01
CA GLU A 46 8.11 20.86 35.57
C GLU A 46 6.88 20.58 34.69
N GLN A 47 5.94 19.77 35.20
CA GLN A 47 4.69 19.43 34.51
C GLN A 47 3.63 20.55 34.55
N GLY A 48 3.89 21.64 35.29
CA GLY A 48 2.94 22.69 35.60
C GLY A 48 1.94 22.32 36.70
N TRP A 49 1.44 23.33 37.40
CA TRP A 49 0.49 23.18 38.51
C TRP A 49 -0.79 22.38 38.17
N PRO A 50 -1.42 22.53 36.98
CA PRO A 50 -2.61 21.76 36.63
C PRO A 50 -2.37 20.25 36.61
N ARG A 51 -1.25 19.82 36.01
CA ARG A 51 -0.92 18.41 35.88
C ARG A 51 -0.44 17.84 37.21
N TRP A 52 0.38 18.59 37.95
CA TRP A 52 0.79 18.21 39.30
C TRP A 52 -0.41 17.99 40.23
N MET A 53 -1.44 18.85 40.16
CA MET A 53 -2.66 18.69 40.96
C MET A 53 -3.44 17.43 40.60
N LEU A 54 -3.60 17.12 39.30
CA LEU A 54 -4.23 15.88 38.85
C LEU A 54 -3.46 14.64 39.32
N ASP A 55 -2.13 14.65 39.20
CA ASP A 55 -1.28 13.55 39.67
C ASP A 55 -1.46 13.33 41.20
N ARG A 56 -1.57 14.41 41.99
CA ARG A 56 -1.84 14.32 43.44
C ARG A 56 -3.24 13.80 43.74
N PHE A 57 -4.25 14.16 42.95
CA PHE A 57 -5.57 13.56 43.08
C PHE A 57 -5.56 12.07 42.77
N ASP A 58 -4.78 11.60 41.80
CA ASP A 58 -4.71 10.17 41.48
C ASP A 58 -3.96 9.36 42.55
N GLU A 59 -2.82 9.87 43.02
CA GLU A 59 -1.95 9.21 44.00
C GLU A 59 -2.51 9.18 45.43
N ALA A 60 -3.29 10.19 45.82
CA ALA A 60 -3.79 10.30 47.19
C ALA A 60 -4.85 9.22 47.49
N GLU A 61 -4.72 8.58 48.65
CA GLU A 61 -5.75 7.73 49.22
C GLU A 61 -6.89 8.59 49.79
N TRP A 62 -6.51 9.67 50.48
CA TRP A 62 -7.41 10.67 51.03
C TRP A 62 -7.03 12.07 50.54
N VAL A 63 -8.03 12.84 50.09
CA VAL A 63 -7.88 14.26 49.74
C VAL A 63 -8.64 15.07 50.78
N LEU A 64 -7.90 15.75 51.66
CA LEU A 64 -8.48 16.67 52.63
C LEU A 64 -8.83 17.98 51.93
N VAL A 65 -10.11 18.31 51.92
CA VAL A 65 -10.64 19.53 51.32
C VAL A 65 -10.80 20.56 52.43
N ILE A 66 -9.86 21.51 52.53
CA ILE A 66 -9.89 22.57 53.53
C ILE A 66 -10.95 23.58 53.10
N CYS A 67 -12.11 23.54 53.75
CA CYS A 67 -13.26 24.33 53.34
C CYS A 67 -13.16 25.74 53.92
N THR A 68 -13.24 26.75 53.05
CA THR A 68 -13.38 28.18 53.42
C THR A 68 -14.31 28.87 52.44
N ALA A 69 -14.75 30.09 52.77
CA ALA A 69 -15.55 30.91 51.86
C ALA A 69 -14.87 31.12 50.49
N THR A 70 -13.55 31.27 50.46
CA THR A 70 -12.77 31.45 49.23
C THR A 70 -12.66 30.15 48.45
N TYR A 71 -12.38 29.02 49.12
CA TYR A 71 -12.34 27.72 48.47
C TYR A 71 -13.66 27.40 47.77
N TYR A 72 -14.79 27.64 48.47
CA TYR A 72 -16.12 27.40 47.94
C TYR A 72 -16.46 28.29 46.73
N ARG A 73 -16.05 29.56 46.76
CA ARG A 73 -16.21 30.48 45.61
C ARG A 73 -15.44 29.98 44.38
N ARG A 74 -14.21 29.49 44.55
CA ARG A 74 -13.40 28.90 43.48
C ARG A 74 -14.01 27.59 42.95
N PHE A 75 -14.50 26.73 43.84
CA PHE A 75 -15.23 25.52 43.47
C PHE A 75 -16.46 25.83 42.59
N ARG A 76 -17.21 26.89 42.90
CA ARG A 76 -18.36 27.33 42.08
C ARG A 76 -17.98 28.11 40.82
N GLY A 77 -16.69 28.39 40.58
CA GLY A 77 -16.23 29.18 39.45
C GLY A 77 -16.63 30.66 39.52
N HIS A 78 -16.80 31.19 40.74
CA HIS A 78 -17.28 32.56 40.99
C HIS A 78 -16.17 33.53 41.43
N GLU A 79 -14.93 33.36 40.95
CA GLU A 79 -13.79 34.19 41.40
C GLU A 79 -13.84 35.64 40.87
N GLU A 80 -13.30 36.59 41.64
CA GLU A 80 -13.23 38.00 41.25
C GLU A 80 -12.24 38.23 40.08
N PRO A 81 -12.66 38.85 38.96
CA PRO A 81 -11.78 39.16 37.84
C PRO A 81 -10.61 40.05 38.28
N GLY A 82 -9.38 39.60 38.05
CA GLY A 82 -8.16 40.39 38.27
C GLY A 82 -7.43 40.15 39.59
N ARG A 83 -7.91 39.25 40.45
CA ARG A 83 -7.21 38.85 41.68
C ARG A 83 -6.53 37.47 41.52
N GLY A 84 -5.50 37.42 40.68
CA GLY A 84 -4.61 36.26 40.51
C GLY A 84 -4.44 35.86 39.04
N LYS A 85 -3.19 35.89 38.55
CA LYS A 85 -2.83 35.63 37.14
C LYS A 85 -2.87 34.14 36.74
N GLY A 86 -3.79 33.34 37.30
CA GLY A 86 -3.90 31.91 36.96
C GLY A 86 -5.03 31.14 37.64
N VAL A 87 -6.21 31.73 37.89
CA VAL A 87 -7.16 31.23 38.90
C VAL A 87 -8.41 30.49 38.35
N ASP A 88 -8.60 30.34 37.03
CA ASP A 88 -9.80 29.66 36.51
C ASP A 88 -9.67 28.13 36.40
N TRP A 89 -8.46 27.58 36.41
CA TRP A 89 -8.26 26.13 36.18
C TRP A 89 -8.32 25.30 37.48
N GLU A 90 -7.88 25.82 38.63
CA GLU A 90 -7.88 25.09 39.91
C GLU A 90 -9.30 24.68 40.31
N GLY A 91 -10.26 25.61 40.23
CA GLY A 91 -11.66 25.35 40.52
C GLY A 91 -12.28 24.30 39.59
N ALA A 92 -11.90 24.31 38.31
CA ALA A 92 -12.35 23.33 37.32
C ALA A 92 -11.81 21.92 37.62
N LEU A 93 -10.53 21.79 37.98
CA LEU A 93 -9.92 20.50 38.32
C LEU A 93 -10.48 19.92 39.63
N ILE A 94 -10.68 20.75 40.65
CA ILE A 94 -11.31 20.34 41.92
C ILE A 94 -12.74 19.87 41.67
N THR A 95 -13.50 20.63 40.88
CA THR A 95 -14.89 20.28 40.52
C THR A 95 -14.93 18.96 39.78
N GLN A 96 -14.07 18.79 38.76
CA GLN A 96 -14.00 17.56 37.99
C GLN A 96 -13.58 16.37 38.87
N GLY A 97 -12.55 16.50 39.71
CA GLY A 97 -12.09 15.43 40.59
C GLY A 97 -13.17 14.93 41.55
N ILE A 98 -13.92 15.85 42.17
CA ILE A 98 -15.06 15.50 43.04
C ILE A 98 -16.18 14.83 42.21
N TYR A 99 -16.44 15.32 41.00
CA TYR A 99 -17.47 14.76 40.12
C TYR A 99 -17.11 13.42 39.48
N ASP A 100 -15.83 13.11 39.25
CA ASP A 100 -15.40 11.84 38.67
C ASP A 100 -15.42 10.71 39.72
N ALA A 101 -15.26 11.07 40.99
CA ALA A 101 -15.31 10.14 42.13
C ALA A 101 -16.72 9.67 42.52
N ARG A 102 -17.75 9.77 41.64
CA ARG A 102 -19.20 9.49 41.94
C ARG A 102 -19.50 8.16 42.63
N SER A 103 -18.58 7.20 42.63
CA SER A 103 -18.72 5.86 43.23
C SER A 103 -17.73 5.57 44.38
N ARG A 104 -16.83 6.51 44.72
CA ARG A 104 -15.82 6.43 45.79
C ARG A 104 -15.74 7.73 46.59
N THR A 105 -16.89 8.26 47.01
CA THR A 105 -16.99 9.61 47.59
C THR A 105 -16.32 9.76 48.96
N VAL A 106 -15.90 8.66 49.59
CA VAL A 106 -15.09 8.67 50.82
C VAL A 106 -13.69 9.29 50.62
N LYS A 107 -13.14 9.29 49.39
CA LYS A 107 -11.79 9.82 49.11
C LYS A 107 -11.63 11.31 49.40
N PHE A 108 -12.68 12.11 49.18
CA PHE A 108 -12.64 13.55 49.43
C PHE A 108 -13.26 13.87 50.80
N VAL A 109 -12.46 14.39 51.70
CA VAL A 109 -12.80 14.54 53.12
C VAL A 109 -12.88 16.02 53.47
N PRO A 110 -14.07 16.56 53.79
CA PRO A 110 -14.19 17.96 54.22
C PRO A 110 -13.53 18.20 55.58
N VAL A 111 -12.67 19.21 55.65
CA VAL A 111 -11.98 19.63 56.87
C VAL A 111 -12.19 21.12 57.11
N LEU A 112 -12.55 21.48 58.34
CA LEU A 112 -12.82 22.86 58.77
C LEU A 112 -11.74 23.29 59.76
N LEU A 113 -11.10 24.44 59.53
CA LEU A 113 -10.13 25.03 60.48
C LEU A 113 -10.78 26.07 61.41
N ALA A 114 -12.04 26.41 61.17
CA ALA A 114 -12.91 27.21 62.01
C ALA A 114 -14.36 26.70 61.89
N ALA A 115 -15.11 26.73 62.99
CA ALA A 115 -16.51 26.29 63.01
C ALA A 115 -17.38 27.07 62.00
N ASP A 116 -17.10 28.36 61.81
CA ASP A 116 -17.85 29.25 60.91
C ASP A 116 -17.71 28.86 59.42
N ASP A 117 -16.82 27.92 59.07
CA ASP A 117 -16.59 27.49 57.68
C ASP A 117 -17.55 26.37 57.20
N GLU A 118 -18.36 25.77 58.08
CA GLU A 118 -19.29 24.68 57.74
C GLU A 118 -20.22 24.98 56.54
N PRO A 119 -20.80 26.19 56.39
CA PRO A 119 -21.66 26.51 55.24
C PRO A 119 -20.95 26.45 53.88
N PHE A 120 -19.62 26.50 53.88
CA PHE A 120 -18.78 26.52 52.68
C PHE A 120 -18.33 25.13 52.22
N ILE A 121 -18.87 24.05 52.79
CA ILE A 121 -18.64 22.70 52.29
C ILE A 121 -19.28 22.55 50.88
N PRO A 122 -18.51 22.13 49.85
CA PRO A 122 -19.04 21.86 48.50
C PRO A 122 -20.24 20.89 48.51
N GLU A 123 -21.27 21.16 47.70
CA GLU A 123 -22.52 20.38 47.68
C GLU A 123 -22.34 18.86 47.59
N PRO A 124 -21.44 18.32 46.74
CA PRO A 124 -21.27 16.88 46.64
C PRO A 124 -20.74 16.23 47.94
N LEU A 125 -20.08 17.01 48.80
CA LEU A 125 -19.45 16.53 50.02
C LEU A 125 -20.31 16.73 51.28
N ARG A 126 -21.38 17.53 51.25
CA ARG A 126 -22.24 17.80 52.42
C ARG A 126 -22.91 16.55 53.01
N ALA A 127 -23.06 15.49 52.22
CA ALA A 127 -23.62 14.22 52.68
C ALA A 127 -22.62 13.33 53.45
N HIS A 128 -21.34 13.72 53.53
CA HIS A 128 -20.26 12.98 54.16
C HIS A 128 -19.88 13.57 55.52
N THR A 129 -19.24 12.76 56.37
CA THR A 129 -18.65 13.25 57.62
C THR A 129 -17.59 14.31 57.32
N HIS A 130 -17.68 15.46 57.97
CA HIS A 130 -16.67 16.51 57.97
C HIS A 130 -15.95 16.53 59.32
N TYR A 131 -14.71 17.02 59.33
CA TYR A 131 -13.89 17.09 60.54
C TYR A 131 -13.56 18.54 60.87
N GLU A 132 -13.96 18.99 62.07
CA GLU A 132 -13.65 20.32 62.59
C GLU A 132 -12.40 20.27 63.47
N LEU A 133 -11.36 21.02 63.08
CA LEU A 133 -10.04 21.01 63.72
C LEU A 133 -9.85 22.21 64.67
N THR A 134 -10.86 22.49 65.49
CA THR A 134 -10.82 23.54 66.53
C THR A 134 -10.35 23.01 67.89
N SER A 135 -10.20 21.68 68.03
CA SER A 135 -9.74 21.01 69.26
C SER A 135 -8.86 19.80 68.94
N GLU A 136 -8.09 19.33 69.93
CA GLU A 136 -7.30 18.10 69.81
C GLU A 136 -8.20 16.87 69.55
N GLU A 137 -9.40 16.84 70.12
CA GLU A 137 -10.35 15.75 69.91
C GLU A 137 -10.79 15.65 68.44
N GLY A 138 -11.09 16.79 67.81
CA GLY A 138 -11.42 16.86 66.39
C GLY A 138 -10.28 16.40 65.48
N TYR A 139 -9.03 16.70 65.84
CA TYR A 139 -7.85 16.17 65.14
C TYR A 139 -7.74 14.64 65.31
N GLN A 140 -7.95 14.11 66.52
CA GLN A 140 -7.87 12.67 66.78
C GLN A 140 -8.98 11.89 66.05
N ASP A 141 -10.15 12.47 65.85
CA ASP A 141 -11.23 11.86 65.05
C ASP A 141 -10.85 11.78 63.56
N LEU A 142 -10.30 12.85 62.99
CA LEU A 142 -9.76 12.84 61.62
C LEU A 142 -8.64 11.80 61.49
N TYR A 143 -7.71 11.77 62.45
CA TYR A 143 -6.58 10.85 62.43
C TYR A 143 -7.03 9.37 62.49
N ARG A 144 -7.99 9.03 63.36
CA ARG A 144 -8.58 7.69 63.44
C ARG A 144 -9.26 7.28 62.13
N PHE A 145 -9.96 8.22 61.50
CA PHE A 145 -10.57 8.00 60.20
C PHE A 145 -9.54 7.70 59.11
N LEU A 146 -8.46 8.48 59.04
CA LEU A 146 -7.39 8.29 58.05
C LEU A 146 -6.63 6.97 58.23
N LEU A 147 -6.65 6.40 59.45
CA LEU A 147 -6.11 5.07 59.75
C LEU A 147 -7.12 3.93 59.55
N GLU A 148 -8.35 4.24 59.12
CA GLU A 148 -9.48 3.29 59.04
C GLU A 148 -9.79 2.58 60.36
N GLN A 149 -9.46 3.22 61.50
CA GLN A 149 -9.71 2.68 62.83
C GLN A 149 -11.03 3.24 63.36
N ALA A 150 -12.09 2.44 63.30
CA ALA A 150 -13.22 2.66 64.21
C ALA A 150 -12.67 2.48 65.62
N GLY A 151 -12.66 3.53 66.45
CA GLY A 151 -12.02 3.55 67.78
C GLY A 151 -12.60 2.59 68.84
N VAL A 152 -13.17 1.46 68.41
CA VAL A 152 -13.71 0.36 69.19
C VAL A 152 -13.27 -0.94 68.53
N ASP A 153 -12.45 -1.74 69.22
CA ASP A 153 -12.14 -3.10 68.78
C ASP A 153 -13.44 -3.94 68.85
N PRO A 154 -13.92 -4.51 67.73
CA PRO A 154 -15.08 -5.38 67.76
C PRO A 154 -14.77 -6.61 68.61
N ALA A 155 -15.63 -6.91 69.58
CA ALA A 155 -15.50 -8.10 70.41
C ALA A 155 -15.41 -9.37 69.52
N PRO A 156 -14.63 -10.39 69.91
CA PRO A 156 -14.50 -11.62 69.15
C PRO A 156 -15.88 -12.25 68.90
N LEU A 157 -16.10 -12.67 67.65
CA LEU A 157 -17.36 -13.29 67.20
C LEU A 157 -17.67 -14.54 68.04
N GLY A 158 -18.86 -14.60 68.65
CA GLY A 158 -19.34 -15.78 69.38
C GLY A 158 -19.75 -16.95 68.47
N GLU A 159 -19.79 -18.17 69.02
CA GLU A 159 -20.22 -19.37 68.28
C GLU A 159 -21.69 -19.29 67.83
N ILE A 160 -21.92 -19.47 66.53
CA ILE A 160 -23.23 -19.39 65.89
C ILE A 160 -24.05 -20.66 66.20
N LYS A 161 -25.20 -20.52 66.87
CA LYS A 161 -26.24 -21.56 66.98
C LYS A 161 -27.36 -21.30 65.95
N PRO A 162 -27.50 -22.09 64.87
CA PRO A 162 -28.51 -21.82 63.85
C PRO A 162 -29.89 -22.35 64.26
N PRO A 163 -30.97 -21.55 64.16
CA PRO A 163 -32.33 -22.07 64.06
C PRO A 163 -32.69 -22.41 62.60
N ALA A 164 -33.66 -23.32 62.42
CA ALA A 164 -34.01 -23.94 61.14
C ALA A 164 -34.40 -22.95 60.00
N PRO A 165 -34.04 -23.24 58.74
CA PRO A 165 -34.20 -22.30 57.63
C PRO A 165 -35.66 -22.15 57.16
N ARG A 166 -36.08 -20.90 56.97
CA ARG A 166 -37.21 -20.54 56.09
C ARG A 166 -36.65 -20.06 54.75
N THR A 167 -36.99 -20.74 53.67
CA THR A 167 -36.60 -20.40 52.30
C THR A 167 -37.48 -19.28 51.74
N GLY A 168 -36.93 -18.07 51.64
CA GLY A 168 -37.48 -17.00 50.81
C GLY A 168 -37.09 -17.20 49.34
N ARG A 169 -38.03 -17.03 48.40
CA ARG A 169 -37.71 -17.03 46.96
C ARG A 169 -37.04 -15.70 46.58
N PRO A 170 -35.90 -15.72 45.85
CA PRO A 170 -35.25 -14.50 45.40
C PRO A 170 -36.06 -13.81 44.31
N LEU A 171 -36.06 -12.47 44.33
CA LEU A 171 -36.64 -11.61 43.30
C LEU A 171 -35.84 -11.78 42.01
N ARG A 172 -36.49 -12.22 40.93
CA ARG A 172 -35.88 -12.37 39.60
C ARG A 172 -36.33 -11.21 38.72
N PHE A 173 -35.37 -10.38 38.29
CA PHE A 173 -35.60 -9.44 37.19
C PHE A 173 -35.42 -10.19 35.86
N PRO A 174 -36.40 -10.15 34.94
CA PRO A 174 -36.21 -10.72 33.62
C PRO A 174 -35.20 -9.86 32.86
N PHE A 175 -33.99 -10.37 32.62
CA PHE A 175 -33.14 -9.83 31.56
C PHE A 175 -33.97 -9.75 30.27
N PRO A 176 -33.94 -8.63 29.52
CA PRO A 176 -34.67 -8.51 28.27
C PRO A 176 -34.07 -9.47 27.24
N ARG A 177 -34.53 -10.72 27.26
CA ARG A 177 -34.10 -11.82 26.37
C ARG A 177 -34.30 -11.50 24.88
N ARG A 178 -35.04 -10.44 24.55
CA ARG A 178 -35.21 -9.93 23.17
C ARG A 178 -33.89 -9.45 22.55
N LEU A 179 -32.94 -8.93 23.35
CA LEU A 179 -31.67 -8.42 22.84
C LEU A 179 -30.69 -9.54 22.41
N LEU A 180 -30.77 -10.72 23.03
CA LEU A 180 -29.95 -11.90 22.69
C LEU A 180 -30.27 -12.49 21.31
N TRP A 181 -31.49 -12.28 20.78
CA TRP A 181 -31.86 -12.74 19.43
C TRP A 181 -31.33 -11.83 18.32
N LEU A 182 -30.99 -10.57 18.65
CA LEU A 182 -30.38 -9.63 17.69
C LEU A 182 -28.86 -9.76 17.62
N ALA A 183 -28.23 -10.41 18.60
CA ALA A 183 -26.77 -10.57 18.66
C ALA A 183 -26.18 -11.26 17.41
N PRO A 184 -26.77 -12.34 16.85
CA PRO A 184 -26.28 -12.91 15.60
C PRO A 184 -26.38 -11.90 14.46
N THR A 185 -27.50 -11.20 14.31
CA THR A 185 -27.70 -10.21 13.23
C THR A 185 -26.76 -9.02 13.36
N LEU A 186 -26.52 -8.53 14.57
CA LEU A 186 -25.60 -7.42 14.85
C LEU A 186 -24.12 -7.78 14.61
N VAL A 187 -23.77 -9.07 14.57
CA VAL A 187 -22.42 -9.54 14.24
C VAL A 187 -22.32 -9.94 12.76
N PHE A 188 -23.30 -10.67 12.24
CA PHE A 188 -23.31 -11.14 10.85
C PHE A 188 -23.49 -10.00 9.85
N LEU A 189 -24.35 -9.01 10.12
CA LEU A 189 -24.59 -7.92 9.17
C LEU A 189 -23.32 -7.09 8.92
N PRO A 190 -22.56 -6.65 9.93
CA PRO A 190 -21.27 -6.00 9.69
C PRO A 190 -20.28 -6.90 8.97
N LEU A 191 -20.22 -8.20 9.27
CA LEU A 191 -19.31 -9.13 8.59
C LEU A 191 -19.65 -9.31 7.10
N VAL A 192 -20.95 -9.37 6.77
CA VAL A 192 -21.42 -9.43 5.37
C VAL A 192 -21.12 -8.13 4.65
N VAL A 193 -21.30 -6.98 5.31
CA VAL A 193 -20.92 -5.69 4.72
C VAL A 193 -19.41 -5.59 4.55
N LEU A 194 -18.62 -6.02 5.54
CA LEU A 194 -17.15 -6.00 5.44
C LEU A 194 -16.65 -6.90 4.31
N SER A 195 -17.31 -8.06 4.10
CA SER A 195 -16.90 -9.03 3.08
C SER A 195 -17.10 -8.52 1.64
N THR A 196 -17.96 -7.52 1.41
CA THR A 196 -18.12 -6.86 0.10
C THR A 196 -17.05 -5.80 -0.18
N PHE A 197 -16.23 -5.43 0.80
CA PHE A 197 -15.12 -4.48 0.61
C PHE A 197 -13.75 -5.16 0.74
N TRP A 198 -13.69 -6.38 1.27
CA TRP A 198 -12.45 -7.12 1.45
C TRP A 198 -12.08 -7.92 0.21
N HIS A 199 -11.09 -7.42 -0.54
CA HIS A 199 -10.58 -8.04 -1.76
C HIS A 199 -9.51 -9.09 -1.44
N LEU A 200 -9.54 -10.22 -2.12
CA LEU A 200 -8.59 -11.32 -1.95
C LEU A 200 -7.61 -11.39 -3.14
N PRO A 201 -6.38 -11.90 -2.94
CA PRO A 201 -5.53 -12.30 -4.05
C PRO A 201 -6.30 -13.27 -4.96
N THR A 202 -6.45 -12.89 -6.23
CA THR A 202 -7.38 -13.55 -7.14
C THR A 202 -6.62 -14.07 -8.34
N ARG A 203 -6.90 -15.30 -8.78
CA ARG A 203 -6.39 -15.80 -10.05
C ARG A 203 -7.20 -15.20 -11.19
N VAL A 204 -6.53 -14.46 -12.06
CA VAL A 204 -7.11 -13.81 -13.23
C VAL A 204 -6.47 -14.36 -14.50
N GLN A 205 -7.22 -14.31 -15.60
CA GLN A 205 -6.71 -14.43 -16.95
C GLN A 205 -7.12 -13.18 -17.70
N VAL A 206 -6.13 -12.49 -18.27
CA VAL A 206 -6.33 -11.25 -18.99
C VAL A 206 -5.98 -11.47 -20.46
N GLU A 207 -6.88 -11.03 -21.33
CA GLU A 207 -6.73 -11.01 -22.79
C GLU A 207 -6.88 -9.57 -23.26
N LEU A 208 -5.88 -9.07 -24.00
CA LEU A 208 -5.86 -7.68 -24.44
C LEU A 208 -5.10 -7.51 -25.76
N ALA A 209 -5.42 -6.44 -26.49
CA ALA A 209 -4.63 -5.98 -27.63
C ALA A 209 -3.95 -4.65 -27.27
N THR A 210 -2.62 -4.60 -27.30
CA THR A 210 -1.84 -3.43 -26.85
C THR A 210 -0.70 -3.06 -27.78
N ALA A 211 -0.41 -1.76 -27.90
CA ALA A 211 0.75 -1.26 -28.64
C ALA A 211 2.07 -1.48 -27.88
N ARG A 212 2.04 -1.49 -26.55
CA ARG A 212 3.24 -1.57 -25.71
C ARG A 212 3.03 -2.55 -24.56
N LEU A 213 3.99 -3.44 -24.37
CA LEU A 213 3.98 -4.43 -23.29
C LEU A 213 5.38 -4.45 -22.66
N ALA A 214 5.47 -4.03 -21.40
CA ALA A 214 6.67 -4.19 -20.59
C ALA A 214 6.43 -5.30 -19.55
N PHE A 215 7.38 -6.22 -19.41
CA PHE A 215 7.28 -7.29 -18.42
C PHE A 215 8.64 -7.71 -17.91
N THR A 216 8.68 -8.18 -16.66
CA THR A 216 9.89 -8.75 -16.06
C THR A 216 9.75 -10.27 -16.03
N LEU A 217 10.78 -10.97 -16.51
CA LEU A 217 10.79 -12.43 -16.48
C LEU A 217 10.93 -12.97 -15.05
N GLY A 218 10.06 -13.91 -14.67
CA GLY A 218 10.15 -14.63 -13.41
C GLY A 218 11.05 -15.88 -13.49
N GLY A 219 11.27 -16.51 -12.34
CA GLY A 219 12.02 -17.78 -12.26
C GLY A 219 13.53 -17.61 -12.06
N ALA A 220 14.30 -18.62 -12.45
CA ALA A 220 15.77 -18.67 -12.24
C ALA A 220 16.57 -19.01 -13.51
N GLU A 221 15.88 -19.29 -14.63
CA GLU A 221 16.52 -19.71 -15.88
C GLU A 221 16.28 -18.66 -16.96
N ASN A 222 17.26 -18.49 -17.85
CA ASN A 222 17.10 -17.67 -19.04
C ASN A 222 16.00 -18.25 -19.94
N ARG A 223 15.17 -17.37 -20.51
CA ARG A 223 14.06 -17.75 -21.39
C ARG A 223 14.22 -17.13 -22.76
N GLU A 224 13.73 -17.84 -23.77
CA GLU A 224 13.68 -17.32 -25.13
C GLU A 224 12.44 -16.44 -25.28
N VAL A 225 12.63 -15.21 -25.74
CA VAL A 225 11.53 -14.26 -25.92
C VAL A 225 10.86 -14.45 -27.29
N LEU A 226 11.66 -14.67 -28.33
CA LEU A 226 11.20 -14.87 -29.70
C LEU A 226 11.13 -16.36 -30.09
N ALA A 227 10.43 -16.64 -31.19
CA ALA A 227 10.55 -17.91 -31.88
C ALA A 227 11.98 -18.12 -32.41
N ARG A 228 12.29 -19.35 -32.84
CA ARG A 228 13.58 -19.63 -33.47
C ARG A 228 13.53 -19.22 -34.93
N SER A 229 14.60 -18.59 -35.42
CA SER A 229 14.75 -18.24 -36.84
C SER A 229 13.62 -17.35 -37.35
N VAL A 230 13.38 -16.21 -36.68
CA VAL A 230 12.34 -15.25 -37.06
C VAL A 230 12.73 -14.55 -38.35
N PRO A 231 11.95 -14.69 -39.45
CA PRO A 231 12.27 -14.03 -40.71
C PRO A 231 11.91 -12.54 -40.66
N PHE A 232 12.77 -11.70 -41.21
CA PHE A 232 12.59 -10.26 -41.23
C PHE A 232 12.92 -9.64 -42.58
N SER A 233 12.24 -8.55 -42.94
CA SER A 233 12.53 -7.73 -44.12
C SER A 233 13.52 -6.62 -43.81
N SER A 234 13.47 -6.04 -42.61
CA SER A 234 14.35 -4.97 -42.16
C SER A 234 14.66 -5.14 -40.68
N LEU A 235 15.87 -4.74 -40.27
CA LEU A 235 16.29 -4.77 -38.87
C LEU A 235 17.08 -3.50 -38.56
N VAL A 236 16.62 -2.72 -37.58
CA VAL A 236 17.40 -1.63 -36.98
C VAL A 236 17.90 -2.09 -35.61
N ILE A 237 19.15 -1.76 -35.33
CA ILE A 237 19.86 -2.14 -34.12
C ILE A 237 20.36 -0.85 -33.47
N GLU A 238 19.98 -0.65 -32.22
CA GLU A 238 20.48 0.42 -31.35
C GLU A 238 21.11 -0.22 -30.10
N GLU A 239 21.96 0.53 -29.40
CA GLU A 239 22.76 -0.01 -28.27
C GLU A 239 23.61 -1.24 -28.62
N CYS A 240 24.10 -1.33 -29.86
CA CYS A 240 25.14 -2.31 -30.18
C CYS A 240 26.47 -1.94 -29.51
N SER A 241 27.37 -2.91 -29.35
CA SER A 241 28.80 -2.63 -29.08
C SER A 241 29.65 -2.93 -30.31
N ARG A 242 29.35 -4.04 -30.99
CA ARG A 242 30.12 -4.51 -32.13
C ARG A 242 29.28 -5.35 -33.07
N ALA A 243 29.39 -5.08 -34.37
CA ALA A 243 28.91 -5.97 -35.43
C ALA A 243 30.06 -6.40 -36.35
N VAL A 244 30.03 -7.63 -36.85
CA VAL A 244 31.08 -8.20 -37.70
C VAL A 244 30.47 -8.97 -38.86
N PHE A 245 30.95 -8.71 -40.06
CA PHE A 245 30.57 -9.45 -41.27
C PHE A 245 31.74 -9.56 -42.24
N THR A 246 31.61 -10.45 -43.22
CA THR A 246 32.54 -10.57 -44.34
C THR A 246 31.80 -10.24 -45.61
N ALA A 247 32.43 -9.48 -46.52
CA ALA A 247 31.84 -9.11 -47.80
C ALA A 247 32.81 -9.48 -48.94
N GLU A 248 32.27 -10.04 -50.02
CA GLU A 248 32.99 -10.28 -51.28
C GLU A 248 33.04 -9.00 -52.13
N GLU A 249 31.94 -8.24 -52.11
CA GLU A 249 31.83 -6.91 -52.71
C GLU A 249 31.34 -5.94 -51.63
N LEU A 250 31.95 -4.77 -51.53
CA LEU A 250 31.57 -3.73 -50.59
C LEU A 250 31.67 -2.37 -51.28
N GLU A 251 30.59 -1.60 -51.22
CA GLU A 251 30.53 -0.25 -51.77
C GLU A 251 29.98 0.70 -50.72
N MET A 252 30.35 1.97 -50.81
CA MET A 252 29.79 3.05 -49.99
C MET A 252 29.32 4.19 -50.88
N ALA A 253 28.14 4.73 -50.58
CA ALA A 253 27.61 5.89 -51.27
C ALA A 253 28.19 7.20 -50.73
N ASP A 254 28.47 8.18 -51.60
CA ASP A 254 28.79 9.56 -51.20
C ASP A 254 27.54 10.22 -50.60
N PRO A 255 27.52 10.53 -49.29
CA PRO A 255 26.33 11.05 -48.61
C PRO A 255 25.85 12.39 -49.18
N ARG A 256 26.71 13.14 -49.87
CA ARG A 256 26.36 14.42 -50.51
C ARG A 256 25.49 14.25 -51.77
N GLN A 257 25.39 13.03 -52.28
CA GLN A 257 24.61 12.68 -53.48
C GLN A 257 23.29 11.98 -53.15
N LEU A 258 22.89 11.94 -51.86
CA LEU A 258 21.60 11.39 -51.44
C LEU A 258 20.46 12.20 -52.06
N VAL A 259 19.59 11.54 -52.82
CA VAL A 259 18.37 12.13 -53.34
C VAL A 259 17.25 11.78 -52.35
N PRO A 260 16.69 12.76 -51.62
CA PRO A 260 15.59 12.52 -50.69
C PRO A 260 14.36 12.02 -51.46
N GLY A 261 13.62 11.10 -50.86
CA GLY A 261 12.34 10.64 -51.41
C GLY A 261 11.32 11.78 -51.48
N THR A 262 10.46 11.77 -52.50
CA THR A 262 9.50 12.86 -52.72
C THR A 262 8.16 12.69 -51.97
N GLY A 263 8.03 11.62 -51.18
CA GLY A 263 6.88 11.34 -50.32
C GLY A 263 7.19 10.33 -49.22
N ALA A 264 6.22 10.05 -48.35
CA ALA A 264 6.39 9.13 -47.21
C ALA A 264 6.70 7.68 -47.60
N ASP A 265 6.34 7.27 -48.83
CA ASP A 265 6.50 5.90 -49.35
C ASP A 265 7.66 5.77 -50.37
N GLU A 266 8.38 6.87 -50.67
CA GLU A 266 9.57 6.81 -51.53
C GLU A 266 10.83 6.83 -50.68
N PRO A 267 11.64 5.74 -50.65
CA PRO A 267 12.90 5.76 -49.94
C PRO A 267 13.87 6.73 -50.62
N ALA A 268 14.76 7.32 -49.82
CA ALA A 268 15.86 8.09 -50.37
C ALA A 268 16.77 7.17 -51.20
N THR A 269 17.30 7.67 -52.32
CA THR A 269 18.07 6.85 -53.25
C THR A 269 19.38 7.54 -53.64
N TYR A 270 20.34 6.73 -54.07
CA TYR A 270 21.62 7.20 -54.59
C TYR A 270 21.72 6.91 -56.09
N PRO A 271 22.18 7.88 -56.92
CA PRO A 271 22.44 7.62 -58.32
C PRO A 271 23.60 6.62 -58.49
N PRO A 272 23.70 5.89 -59.62
CA PRO A 272 24.75 4.88 -59.83
C PRO A 272 26.18 5.40 -59.65
N GLY A 273 26.45 6.67 -59.98
CA GLY A 273 27.76 7.29 -59.83
C GLY A 273 28.13 7.74 -58.40
N ALA A 274 27.22 7.61 -57.44
CA ALA A 274 27.50 7.93 -56.04
C ALA A 274 28.23 6.81 -55.29
N TRP A 275 28.25 5.59 -55.83
CA TRP A 275 28.83 4.41 -55.20
C TRP A 275 30.33 4.30 -55.46
N GLN A 276 31.10 4.15 -54.40
CA GLN A 276 32.54 3.92 -54.44
C GLN A 276 32.87 2.55 -53.87
N GLU A 277 33.57 1.73 -54.65
CA GLU A 277 34.03 0.41 -54.24
C GLU A 277 35.07 0.51 -53.11
N LEU A 278 34.92 -0.36 -52.12
CA LEU A 278 35.80 -0.51 -50.99
C LEU A 278 36.44 -1.90 -51.02
N ALA A 279 37.75 -1.96 -50.80
CA ALA A 279 38.50 -3.21 -50.74
C ALA A 279 38.78 -3.59 -49.27
N PRO A 280 37.91 -4.40 -48.61
CA PRO A 280 38.17 -4.85 -47.25
C PRO A 280 39.37 -5.81 -47.23
N THR A 281 40.23 -5.68 -46.22
CA THR A 281 41.42 -6.56 -46.07
C THR A 281 41.13 -7.83 -45.26
N GLY A 282 39.88 -8.00 -44.81
CA GLY A 282 39.41 -9.08 -43.95
C GLY A 282 37.96 -8.82 -43.51
N PRO A 283 37.49 -9.44 -42.42
CA PRO A 283 36.17 -9.15 -41.86
C PRO A 283 36.04 -7.67 -41.49
N VAL A 284 34.93 -7.06 -41.88
CA VAL A 284 34.60 -5.67 -41.53
C VAL A 284 33.99 -5.68 -40.14
N THR A 285 34.56 -4.87 -39.24
CA THR A 285 34.03 -4.67 -37.89
C THR A 285 33.41 -3.28 -37.80
N LEU A 286 32.15 -3.23 -37.41
CA LEU A 286 31.42 -2.01 -37.09
C LEU A 286 31.40 -1.84 -35.57
N SER A 287 32.02 -0.78 -35.06
CA SER A 287 32.11 -0.46 -33.63
C SER A 287 31.09 0.62 -33.27
N CYS A 288 30.17 0.29 -32.37
CA CYS A 288 29.14 1.18 -31.86
C CYS A 288 29.62 1.75 -30.51
N ARG A 289 30.45 2.79 -30.55
CA ARG A 289 31.00 3.41 -29.32
C ARG A 289 30.13 4.55 -28.80
N ASP A 290 29.41 5.20 -29.70
CA ASP A 290 28.47 6.25 -29.38
C ASP A 290 27.17 5.63 -28.84
N PRO A 291 26.58 6.15 -27.74
CA PRO A 291 25.31 5.65 -27.24
C PRO A 291 24.15 5.82 -28.24
N ASP A 292 24.23 6.83 -29.13
CA ASP A 292 23.23 7.10 -30.15
C ASP A 292 23.54 6.36 -31.47
N ALA A 293 24.51 5.43 -31.47
CA ALA A 293 24.89 4.66 -32.66
C ALA A 293 23.74 3.79 -33.16
N LYS A 294 23.45 3.89 -34.46
CA LYS A 294 22.40 3.12 -35.13
C LYS A 294 22.93 2.35 -36.31
N LEU A 295 22.46 1.12 -36.44
CA LEU A 295 22.77 0.22 -37.55
C LEU A 295 21.46 -0.32 -38.12
N ALA A 296 21.15 0.01 -39.37
CA ALA A 296 19.99 -0.52 -40.08
C ALA A 296 20.42 -1.45 -41.20
N LEU A 297 19.73 -2.58 -41.33
CA LEU A 297 19.93 -3.59 -42.36
C LEU A 297 18.67 -3.65 -43.23
N HIS A 298 18.86 -3.45 -44.54
CA HIS A 298 17.81 -3.43 -45.54
C HIS A 298 18.16 -4.36 -46.71
N PRO A 299 17.18 -4.90 -47.44
CA PRO A 299 17.45 -5.62 -48.67
C PRO A 299 17.89 -4.64 -49.75
N SER A 300 18.87 -5.02 -50.57
CA SER A 300 19.28 -4.19 -51.71
C SER A 300 18.18 -4.06 -52.77
N ASP A 301 17.28 -5.06 -52.86
CA ASP A 301 16.05 -4.99 -53.66
C ASP A 301 14.86 -4.64 -52.74
N PRO A 302 14.26 -3.44 -52.87
CA PRO A 302 13.09 -3.05 -52.06
C PRO A 302 11.86 -3.96 -52.26
N ALA A 303 11.81 -4.72 -53.35
CA ALA A 303 10.73 -5.68 -53.60
C ALA A 303 10.90 -7.00 -52.83
N ALA A 304 12.09 -7.26 -52.26
CA ALA A 304 12.38 -8.48 -51.51
C ALA A 304 11.47 -8.61 -50.28
N SER A 305 10.84 -9.76 -50.11
CA SER A 305 9.93 -10.02 -49.00
C SER A 305 10.63 -10.34 -47.67
N GLU A 306 11.92 -10.63 -47.72
CA GLU A 306 12.73 -11.15 -46.60
C GLU A 306 14.21 -10.86 -46.86
N LEU A 307 14.89 -10.32 -45.84
CA LEU A 307 16.34 -10.08 -45.82
C LEU A 307 17.10 -11.21 -45.14
N GLY A 308 16.53 -11.82 -44.10
CA GLY A 308 17.20 -12.88 -43.37
C GLY A 308 16.40 -13.41 -42.19
N THR A 309 17.06 -14.20 -41.36
CA THR A 309 16.49 -14.78 -40.14
C THR A 309 17.29 -14.36 -38.91
N LEU A 310 16.55 -14.00 -37.87
CA LEU A 310 17.04 -13.66 -36.54
C LEU A 310 17.01 -14.92 -35.68
N ASP A 311 18.17 -15.29 -35.14
CA ASP A 311 18.27 -16.44 -34.23
C ASP A 311 17.73 -16.10 -32.82
N ARG A 312 17.94 -17.01 -31.87
CA ARG A 312 17.37 -16.99 -30.53
C ARG A 312 17.81 -15.76 -29.74
N ILE A 313 16.82 -15.04 -29.24
CA ILE A 313 17.01 -13.96 -28.27
C ILE A 313 16.64 -14.48 -26.89
N TYR A 314 17.55 -14.32 -25.95
CA TYR A 314 17.38 -14.76 -24.57
C TYR A 314 17.24 -13.56 -23.66
N SER A 315 16.43 -13.67 -22.62
CA SER A 315 16.46 -12.72 -21.52
C SER A 315 16.63 -13.48 -20.20
N ALA A 316 17.41 -12.90 -19.29
CA ALA A 316 17.68 -13.48 -18.00
C ALA A 316 16.47 -13.32 -17.07
N ALA A 317 16.34 -14.21 -16.10
CA ALA A 317 15.32 -14.06 -15.08
C ALA A 317 15.59 -12.78 -14.26
N GLY A 318 14.53 -12.02 -13.99
CA GLY A 318 14.59 -10.74 -13.29
C GLY A 318 14.87 -9.54 -14.20
N SER A 319 15.16 -9.74 -15.49
CA SER A 319 15.37 -8.65 -16.45
C SER A 319 14.07 -8.22 -17.10
N GLN A 320 13.96 -6.92 -17.40
CA GLN A 320 12.82 -6.37 -18.11
C GLN A 320 12.96 -6.63 -19.63
N VAL A 321 11.81 -6.87 -20.25
CA VAL A 321 11.64 -6.91 -21.71
C VAL A 321 10.53 -5.94 -22.05
N ILE A 322 10.81 -5.03 -22.97
CA ILE A 322 9.84 -4.05 -23.47
C ILE A 322 9.59 -4.34 -24.94
N LEU A 323 8.32 -4.45 -25.29
CA LEU A 323 7.84 -4.66 -26.64
C LEU A 323 6.98 -3.49 -27.05
N GLU A 324 7.21 -2.94 -28.24
CA GLU A 324 6.40 -1.85 -28.77
C GLU A 324 6.13 -2.01 -30.26
N VAL A 325 4.88 -1.82 -30.66
CA VAL A 325 4.44 -1.93 -32.06
C VAL A 325 4.30 -0.55 -32.65
N SER A 326 5.10 -0.28 -33.67
CA SER A 326 4.93 0.90 -34.51
C SER A 326 3.97 0.57 -35.65
N PRO A 327 2.80 1.22 -35.73
CA PRO A 327 1.84 1.00 -36.81
C PRO A 327 2.40 1.55 -38.13
N GLY A 328 2.04 0.90 -39.23
CA GLY A 328 2.48 1.29 -40.56
C GLY A 328 2.01 0.28 -41.60
N ARG A 329 2.33 0.54 -42.87
CA ARG A 329 2.05 -0.40 -43.97
C ARG A 329 2.78 -1.73 -43.79
N GLU A 330 3.98 -1.66 -43.22
CA GLU A 330 4.74 -2.80 -42.70
C GLU A 330 4.97 -2.52 -41.20
N PRO A 331 4.17 -3.09 -40.29
CA PRO A 331 4.32 -2.83 -38.86
C PRO A 331 5.66 -3.35 -38.38
N SER A 332 6.32 -2.57 -37.52
CA SER A 332 7.58 -2.98 -36.88
C SER A 332 7.38 -3.22 -35.40
N LEU A 333 8.15 -4.16 -34.88
CA LEU A 333 8.22 -4.52 -33.47
C LEU A 333 9.55 -4.03 -32.91
N SER A 334 9.51 -3.05 -32.02
CA SER A 334 10.63 -2.71 -31.16
C SER A 334 10.69 -3.73 -30.01
N LEU A 335 11.89 -4.26 -29.78
CA LEU A 335 12.22 -5.19 -28.72
C LEU A 335 13.44 -4.64 -27.97
N GLU A 336 13.22 -4.26 -26.73
CA GLU A 336 14.27 -3.79 -25.82
C GLU A 336 14.49 -4.81 -24.70
N ILE A 337 15.77 -5.15 -24.48
CA ILE A 337 16.18 -6.18 -23.54
C ILE A 337 17.39 -5.68 -22.75
N GLU A 338 17.26 -5.61 -21.42
CA GLU A 338 18.31 -5.16 -20.49
C GLU A 338 19.44 -6.18 -20.24
N THR A 339 19.58 -7.19 -21.09
CA THR A 339 20.59 -8.24 -20.94
C THR A 339 21.50 -8.29 -22.15
N PRO A 340 22.83 -8.33 -21.95
CA PRO A 340 23.76 -8.40 -23.06
C PRO A 340 23.50 -9.61 -23.97
N GLN A 341 23.40 -9.35 -25.27
CA GLN A 341 23.13 -10.34 -26.31
C GLN A 341 24.37 -10.57 -27.18
N ALA A 342 24.50 -11.81 -27.64
CA ALA A 342 25.36 -12.18 -28.76
C ALA A 342 24.49 -12.89 -29.80
N LEU A 343 24.21 -12.21 -30.90
CA LEU A 343 23.30 -12.65 -31.94
C LEU A 343 24.07 -13.01 -33.20
N SER A 344 23.60 -14.04 -33.91
CA SER A 344 24.07 -14.40 -35.24
C SER A 344 22.89 -14.32 -36.19
N LEU A 345 22.96 -13.42 -37.16
CA LEU A 345 21.94 -13.29 -38.21
C LEU A 345 22.39 -14.09 -39.42
N THR A 346 21.46 -14.80 -40.05
CA THR A 346 21.69 -15.42 -41.36
C THR A 346 20.94 -14.60 -42.40
N LEU A 347 21.69 -13.89 -43.25
CA LEU A 347 21.16 -12.92 -44.20
C LEU A 347 21.20 -13.48 -45.63
N ARG A 348 20.48 -12.82 -46.54
CA ARG A 348 20.71 -12.98 -47.98
C ARG A 348 22.05 -12.33 -48.38
N PRO A 349 22.67 -12.76 -49.50
CA PRO A 349 23.97 -12.24 -49.91
C PRO A 349 23.97 -10.72 -50.11
N ASP A 350 23.02 -10.18 -50.87
CA ASP A 350 22.96 -8.75 -51.17
C ASP A 350 22.17 -8.01 -50.08
N LEU A 351 22.83 -7.10 -49.36
CA LEU A 351 22.19 -6.20 -48.41
C LEU A 351 22.69 -4.77 -48.51
N GLU A 352 21.86 -3.85 -48.03
CA GLU A 352 22.20 -2.47 -47.76
C GLU A 352 22.30 -2.25 -46.24
N ILE A 353 23.38 -1.59 -45.81
CA ILE A 353 23.65 -1.27 -44.41
C ILE A 353 23.65 0.24 -44.28
N VAL A 354 22.87 0.79 -43.35
CA VAL A 354 22.93 2.21 -43.00
C VAL A 354 23.49 2.32 -41.59
N THR A 355 24.54 3.12 -41.44
CA THR A 355 25.24 3.32 -40.17
C THR A 355 25.22 4.78 -39.78
N ASP A 356 24.84 5.09 -38.55
CA ASP A 356 24.95 6.44 -37.98
C ASP A 356 25.74 6.39 -36.68
N LEU A 357 26.74 7.28 -36.53
CA LEU A 357 27.67 7.30 -35.38
C LEU A 357 28.39 5.94 -35.12
N VAL A 358 28.67 5.17 -36.17
CA VAL A 358 29.39 3.89 -36.12
C VAL A 358 30.74 4.02 -36.80
N GLU A 359 31.79 3.49 -36.17
CA GLU A 359 33.13 3.42 -36.74
C GLU A 359 33.38 2.08 -37.43
N ALA A 360 33.94 2.09 -38.64
CA ALA A 360 34.29 0.86 -39.35
C ALA A 360 35.81 0.58 -39.30
N GLU A 361 36.16 -0.66 -38.96
CA GLU A 361 37.52 -1.20 -38.97
C GLU A 361 37.64 -2.32 -40.01
N GLY A 362 38.85 -2.52 -40.54
CA GLY A 362 39.12 -3.54 -41.58
C GLY A 362 38.87 -3.07 -43.03
N VAL A 363 38.40 -1.83 -43.19
CA VAL A 363 38.20 -1.14 -44.46
C VAL A 363 38.55 0.35 -44.32
N ARG A 364 39.08 0.98 -45.37
CA ARG A 364 39.31 2.42 -45.39
C ARG A 364 38.03 3.15 -45.78
N VAL A 365 37.47 3.94 -44.88
CA VAL A 365 36.23 4.69 -45.12
C VAL A 365 36.55 6.02 -45.83
N PRO A 366 36.00 6.29 -47.03
CA PRO A 366 36.31 7.49 -47.81
C PRO A 366 35.50 8.73 -47.40
N PHE A 367 34.35 8.54 -46.74
CA PHE A 367 33.45 9.62 -46.35
C PHE A 367 33.29 9.69 -44.83
N SER A 368 32.92 10.86 -44.32
CA SER A 368 32.71 11.11 -42.89
C SER A 368 31.55 12.08 -42.70
N GLY A 369 30.80 11.90 -41.60
CA GLY A 369 29.69 12.77 -41.21
C GLY A 369 28.35 12.30 -41.78
N GLY A 370 27.31 12.40 -40.95
CA GLY A 370 25.96 11.92 -41.23
C GLY A 370 25.86 10.37 -41.29
N PRO A 371 24.64 9.84 -41.51
CA PRO A 371 24.45 8.42 -41.75
C PRO A 371 25.14 8.02 -43.06
N LEU A 372 25.92 6.95 -43.01
CA LEU A 372 26.63 6.38 -44.15
C LEU A 372 25.88 5.15 -44.65
N THR A 373 25.71 5.05 -45.97
CA THR A 373 25.03 3.94 -46.62
C THR A 373 26.04 3.07 -47.36
N TRP A 374 25.96 1.77 -47.12
CA TRP A 374 26.85 0.75 -47.66
C TRP A 374 26.04 -0.30 -48.41
N ARG A 375 26.59 -0.85 -49.48
CA ARG A 375 26.09 -2.07 -50.12
C ARG A 375 27.12 -3.16 -49.96
N ALA A 376 26.68 -4.32 -49.49
CA ALA A 376 27.54 -5.46 -49.26
C ALA A 376 26.95 -6.71 -49.92
N ARG A 377 27.81 -7.48 -50.59
CA ARG A 377 27.52 -8.85 -50.98
C ARG A 377 28.26 -9.80 -50.03
N LEU A 378 27.52 -10.48 -49.17
CA LEU A 378 28.08 -11.48 -48.26
C LEU A 378 28.44 -12.78 -49.02
N PRO A 379 29.47 -13.52 -48.57
CA PRO A 379 29.81 -14.82 -49.15
C PRO A 379 28.65 -15.80 -49.06
N ALA A 380 28.25 -16.39 -50.19
CA ALA A 380 27.16 -17.37 -50.24
C ALA A 380 27.42 -18.63 -49.38
N SER A 381 28.68 -18.94 -49.09
CA SER A 381 29.07 -20.05 -48.22
C SER A 381 28.83 -19.78 -46.73
N ARG A 382 28.80 -18.50 -46.32
CA ARG A 382 28.63 -18.09 -44.93
C ARG A 382 28.07 -16.65 -44.84
N PRO A 383 26.78 -16.43 -45.14
CA PRO A 383 26.17 -15.11 -45.12
C PRO A 383 25.75 -14.72 -43.68
N THR A 384 26.72 -14.73 -42.77
CA THR A 384 26.51 -14.48 -41.34
C THR A 384 26.88 -13.06 -40.98
N PHE A 385 26.02 -12.44 -40.17
CA PHE A 385 26.27 -11.14 -39.55
C PHE A 385 26.24 -11.33 -38.03
N GLU A 386 27.39 -11.20 -37.39
CA GLU A 386 27.54 -11.40 -35.94
C GLU A 386 27.38 -10.07 -35.22
N LEU A 387 26.48 -10.02 -34.23
CA LEU A 387 26.16 -8.82 -33.48
C LEU A 387 26.37 -9.07 -31.98
N ARG A 388 27.00 -8.10 -31.32
CA ARG A 388 27.10 -8.03 -29.86
C ARG A 388 26.47 -6.74 -29.39
N SER A 389 25.64 -6.84 -28.37
CA SER A 389 25.01 -5.69 -27.76
C SER A 389 25.94 -4.95 -26.80
N GLY A 390 25.51 -3.79 -26.33
CA GLY A 390 26.15 -3.03 -25.27
C GLY A 390 26.06 -3.72 -23.91
N ALA A 391 26.62 -3.06 -22.89
CA ALA A 391 26.60 -3.57 -21.51
C ALA A 391 25.22 -3.39 -20.84
N THR A 392 24.42 -2.44 -21.31
CA THR A 392 23.08 -2.08 -20.81
C THR A 392 21.99 -2.97 -21.36
N GLY A 393 22.18 -3.50 -22.57
CA GLY A 393 21.14 -4.25 -23.25
C GLY A 393 21.30 -4.19 -24.75
N LEU A 394 20.17 -4.36 -25.43
CA LEU A 394 20.01 -4.28 -26.87
C LEU A 394 18.61 -3.76 -27.20
N VAL A 395 18.52 -2.85 -28.17
CA VAL A 395 17.24 -2.45 -28.78
C VAL A 395 17.23 -2.90 -30.23
N LEU A 396 16.21 -3.67 -30.61
CA LEU A 396 16.00 -4.16 -31.97
C LEU A 396 14.65 -3.68 -32.49
N ILE A 397 14.65 -2.98 -33.63
CA ILE A 397 13.41 -2.65 -34.34
C ILE A 397 13.31 -3.58 -35.54
N LEU A 398 12.45 -4.58 -35.42
CA LEU A 398 12.27 -5.67 -36.36
C LEU A 398 11.05 -5.41 -37.25
N THR A 399 11.24 -5.35 -38.57
CA THR A 399 10.13 -5.43 -39.52
C THR A 399 9.98 -6.89 -39.99
N PRO A 400 8.88 -7.58 -39.67
CA PRO A 400 8.69 -8.98 -40.02
C PRO A 400 8.64 -9.16 -41.55
N ALA A 401 9.09 -10.32 -42.04
CA ALA A 401 8.91 -10.67 -43.44
C ALA A 401 7.42 -10.67 -43.81
N ARG A 402 7.09 -10.30 -45.06
CA ARG A 402 5.68 -10.15 -45.49
C ARG A 402 4.88 -11.42 -45.25
N GLY A 403 3.78 -11.30 -44.51
CA GLY A 403 2.90 -12.43 -44.15
C GLY A 403 3.43 -13.34 -43.02
N GLN A 404 4.56 -13.01 -42.40
CA GLN A 404 5.19 -13.80 -41.33
C GLN A 404 5.07 -13.17 -39.92
N ALA A 405 4.27 -12.10 -39.78
CA ALA A 405 4.08 -11.40 -38.50
C ALA A 405 3.59 -12.32 -37.36
N GLY A 406 2.76 -13.32 -37.66
CA GLY A 406 2.26 -14.27 -36.66
C GLY A 406 3.30 -15.27 -36.14
N GLY A 407 4.46 -15.39 -36.80
CA GLY A 407 5.51 -16.37 -36.46
C GLY A 407 6.66 -15.81 -35.60
N ILE A 408 6.56 -14.55 -35.15
CA ILE A 408 7.63 -13.88 -34.39
C ILE A 408 7.81 -14.50 -32.99
N PHE A 409 6.71 -14.87 -32.36
CA PHE A 409 6.67 -15.44 -31.02
C PHE A 409 6.30 -16.91 -31.06
N ARG A 410 6.66 -17.66 -30.01
CA ARG A 410 6.26 -19.07 -29.89
C ARG A 410 4.77 -19.18 -29.59
N ASP A 411 4.13 -20.19 -30.18
CA ASP A 411 2.77 -20.61 -29.82
C ASP A 411 2.73 -22.15 -29.68
N PRO A 412 2.43 -22.73 -28.49
CA PRO A 412 2.10 -22.03 -27.24
C PRO A 412 3.32 -21.34 -26.62
N LEU A 413 3.09 -20.14 -26.07
CA LEU A 413 4.08 -19.41 -25.28
C LEU A 413 3.99 -19.83 -23.81
N ASP A 414 5.13 -19.84 -23.12
CA ASP A 414 5.17 -20.13 -21.70
C ASP A 414 6.31 -19.35 -21.01
N LEU A 415 6.05 -18.08 -20.71
CA LEU A 415 7.01 -17.21 -20.01
C LEU A 415 6.52 -16.90 -18.59
N PRO A 416 7.26 -17.29 -17.54
CA PRO A 416 6.93 -16.86 -16.18
C PRO A 416 7.13 -15.34 -16.05
N LEU A 417 6.19 -14.68 -15.39
CA LEU A 417 6.21 -13.22 -15.20
C LEU A 417 6.38 -12.90 -13.72
N ALA A 418 7.26 -11.95 -13.42
CA ALA A 418 7.41 -11.33 -12.10
C ALA A 418 6.60 -10.03 -12.01
N SER A 419 6.57 -9.24 -13.09
CA SER A 419 5.75 -8.04 -13.22
C SER A 419 5.28 -7.87 -14.66
N VAL A 420 4.18 -7.14 -14.83
CA VAL A 420 3.65 -6.72 -16.13
C VAL A 420 3.20 -5.27 -15.99
N GLU A 421 3.62 -4.44 -16.93
CA GLU A 421 3.30 -3.02 -17.00
C GLU A 421 2.59 -2.75 -18.32
N LEU A 422 1.36 -2.23 -18.20
CA LEU A 422 0.46 -1.90 -19.31
C LEU A 422 0.20 -0.39 -19.33
N LEU A 423 1.29 0.38 -19.30
CA LEU A 423 1.26 1.85 -19.33
C LEU A 423 2.21 2.32 -20.43
N ALA A 424 1.81 3.39 -21.11
CA ALA A 424 2.66 4.15 -22.01
C ALA A 424 2.88 5.55 -21.44
N GLU A 425 4.04 6.16 -21.68
CA GLU A 425 4.24 7.59 -21.46
C GLU A 425 3.94 8.34 -22.76
N ASP A 426 3.19 9.43 -22.67
CA ASP A 426 3.09 10.37 -23.78
C ASP A 426 4.31 11.32 -23.83
N LEU A 427 4.34 12.20 -24.83
CA LEU A 427 5.44 13.16 -25.02
C LEU A 427 5.60 14.16 -23.86
N GLU A 428 4.57 14.32 -23.03
CA GLU A 428 4.58 15.18 -21.84
C GLU A 428 4.94 14.39 -20.56
N GLY A 429 5.18 13.08 -20.68
CA GLY A 429 5.47 12.18 -19.57
C GLY A 429 4.24 11.73 -18.78
N ALA A 430 3.03 11.94 -19.30
CA ALA A 430 1.82 11.46 -18.66
C ALA A 430 1.57 9.99 -19.02
N LEU A 431 1.22 9.20 -18.01
CA LEU A 431 0.88 7.78 -18.19
C LEU A 431 -0.48 7.65 -18.87
N THR A 432 -0.50 7.00 -20.03
CA THR A 432 -1.66 6.74 -20.87
C THR A 432 -1.86 5.24 -21.06
N SER A 433 -3.06 4.85 -21.51
CA SER A 433 -3.36 3.46 -21.84
C SER A 433 -2.72 3.07 -23.18
N PRO A 434 -1.91 1.99 -23.21
CA PRO A 434 -1.35 1.46 -24.45
C PRO A 434 -2.34 0.53 -25.17
N LEU A 435 -3.57 0.37 -24.68
CA LEU A 435 -4.55 -0.53 -25.30
C LEU A 435 -4.95 -0.02 -26.69
N ARG A 436 -5.13 -0.96 -27.62
CA ARG A 436 -5.63 -0.69 -28.98
C ARG A 436 -7.08 -1.10 -29.16
N ASP A 437 -7.55 -2.03 -28.32
CA ASP A 437 -8.89 -2.60 -28.27
C ASP A 437 -9.31 -2.81 -26.80
N GLN A 438 -10.55 -3.24 -26.56
CA GLN A 438 -11.02 -3.59 -25.22
C GLN A 438 -10.22 -4.77 -24.65
N ALA A 439 -9.90 -4.70 -23.36
CA ALA A 439 -9.29 -5.80 -22.63
C ALA A 439 -10.34 -6.58 -21.83
N SER A 440 -10.18 -7.90 -21.75
CA SER A 440 -11.05 -8.80 -21.02
C SER A 440 -10.30 -9.43 -19.86
N LEU A 441 -10.81 -9.24 -18.64
CA LEU A 441 -10.32 -9.88 -17.42
C LEU A 441 -11.35 -10.91 -16.94
N THR A 442 -10.90 -12.15 -16.78
CA THR A 442 -11.72 -13.28 -16.38
C THR A 442 -11.16 -13.97 -15.14
N TYR A 443 -11.97 -14.79 -14.48
CA TYR A 443 -11.62 -15.48 -13.24
C TYR A 443 -11.65 -17.00 -13.42
N PRO A 444 -10.56 -17.65 -13.85
CA PRO A 444 -10.56 -19.09 -14.13
C PRO A 444 -11.01 -19.97 -12.95
N GLY A 445 -10.76 -19.53 -11.71
CA GLY A 445 -11.22 -20.21 -10.50
C GLY A 445 -12.72 -20.06 -10.19
N TYR A 446 -13.38 -19.08 -10.80
CA TYR A 446 -14.78 -18.72 -10.59
C TYR A 446 -15.49 -18.48 -11.93
N PRO A 447 -15.73 -19.52 -12.75
CA PRO A 447 -16.25 -19.39 -14.11
C PRO A 447 -17.69 -18.83 -14.17
N ALA A 448 -18.39 -18.73 -13.04
CA ALA A 448 -19.71 -18.10 -12.96
C ALA A 448 -19.63 -16.57 -12.71
N ALA A 449 -18.45 -16.05 -12.36
CA ALA A 449 -18.22 -14.62 -12.24
C ALA A 449 -18.21 -13.98 -13.63
N PRO A 450 -18.85 -12.82 -13.82
CA PRO A 450 -18.84 -12.13 -15.11
C PRO A 450 -17.43 -11.70 -15.48
N ALA A 451 -17.12 -11.73 -16.78
CA ALA A 451 -15.90 -11.11 -17.29
C ALA A 451 -15.98 -9.60 -17.11
N VAL A 452 -14.85 -8.99 -16.75
CA VAL A 452 -14.68 -7.55 -16.69
C VAL A 452 -14.14 -7.08 -18.02
N THR A 453 -14.85 -6.15 -18.66
CA THR A 453 -14.37 -5.43 -19.83
C THR A 453 -13.72 -4.13 -19.38
N ILE A 454 -12.50 -3.91 -19.85
CA ILE A 454 -11.73 -2.69 -19.62
C ILE A 454 -11.68 -1.94 -20.96
N GLU A 455 -12.15 -0.70 -20.96
CA GLU A 455 -12.17 0.13 -22.16
C GLU A 455 -10.76 0.57 -22.56
N LYS A 456 -10.58 0.87 -23.85
CA LYS A 456 -9.28 1.20 -24.43
C LYS A 456 -8.59 2.37 -23.75
N GLU A 457 -9.35 3.36 -23.30
CA GLU A 457 -8.84 4.59 -22.69
C GLU A 457 -8.44 4.40 -21.21
N GLU A 458 -8.82 3.28 -20.59
CA GLU A 458 -8.54 3.03 -19.18
C GLU A 458 -7.11 2.56 -18.95
N ALA A 459 -6.42 3.19 -18.00
CA ALA A 459 -5.10 2.74 -17.59
C ALA A 459 -5.23 1.48 -16.72
N VAL A 460 -4.45 0.43 -17.03
CA VAL A 460 -4.50 -0.86 -16.33
C VAL A 460 -3.27 -1.04 -15.46
N GLY A 461 -3.49 -1.27 -14.17
CA GLY A 461 -2.45 -1.57 -13.20
C GLY A 461 -2.60 -2.96 -12.61
N LEU A 462 -1.56 -3.78 -12.74
CA LEU A 462 -1.47 -5.12 -12.15
C LEU A 462 -0.24 -5.19 -11.25
N ALA A 463 -0.40 -5.60 -9.99
CA ALA A 463 0.70 -5.68 -9.05
C ALA A 463 0.60 -6.91 -8.14
N GLY A 464 1.76 -7.30 -7.58
CA GLY A 464 1.91 -8.51 -6.78
C GLY A 464 1.53 -9.76 -7.58
N LEU A 465 2.06 -9.87 -8.79
CA LEU A 465 1.85 -11.02 -9.66
C LEU A 465 2.60 -12.23 -9.08
N SER A 466 1.88 -13.33 -8.88
CA SER A 466 2.44 -14.62 -8.46
C SER A 466 1.87 -15.75 -9.30
N GLN A 467 2.69 -16.76 -9.58
CA GLN A 467 2.34 -17.84 -10.53
C GLN A 467 1.88 -17.31 -11.90
N ALA A 468 2.33 -16.11 -12.28
CA ALA A 468 1.91 -15.45 -13.50
C ALA A 468 2.70 -15.98 -14.70
N ARG A 469 2.01 -16.21 -15.82
CA ARG A 469 2.58 -16.76 -17.06
C ARG A 469 1.99 -16.06 -18.27
N LEU A 470 2.84 -15.60 -19.18
CA LEU A 470 2.45 -15.15 -20.50
C LEU A 470 2.25 -16.38 -21.40
N THR A 471 1.02 -16.59 -21.85
CA THR A 471 0.59 -17.79 -22.56
C THR A 471 0.26 -17.54 -24.03
N ARG A 472 0.11 -16.27 -24.42
CA ARG A 472 -0.02 -15.85 -25.81
C ARG A 472 0.61 -14.48 -25.99
N LEU A 473 1.37 -14.35 -27.07
CA LEU A 473 1.88 -13.09 -27.58
C LEU A 473 1.94 -13.23 -29.10
N ALA A 474 1.19 -12.41 -29.82
CA ALA A 474 1.17 -12.42 -31.28
C ALA A 474 1.08 -10.99 -31.80
N LEU A 475 1.77 -10.69 -32.89
CA LEU A 475 1.62 -9.40 -33.56
C LEU A 475 0.32 -9.43 -34.39
N ASP A 476 -0.54 -8.42 -34.22
CA ASP A 476 -1.71 -8.15 -35.04
C ASP A 476 -1.44 -6.91 -35.92
N PRO A 477 -1.05 -7.11 -37.20
CA PRO A 477 -0.78 -6.04 -38.15
C PRO A 477 -1.99 -5.15 -38.43
N GLU A 478 -3.20 -5.70 -38.42
CA GLU A 478 -4.41 -4.96 -38.78
C GLU A 478 -4.77 -3.95 -37.70
N LYS A 479 -4.59 -4.33 -36.43
CA LYS A 479 -4.81 -3.44 -35.28
C LYS A 479 -3.59 -2.58 -34.92
N GLY A 480 -2.41 -2.87 -35.48
CA GLY A 480 -1.15 -2.26 -35.05
C GLY A 480 -0.90 -2.50 -33.55
N ALA A 481 -1.09 -3.74 -33.12
CA ALA A 481 -1.11 -4.16 -31.73
C ALA A 481 -0.44 -5.52 -31.53
N MET A 482 -0.20 -5.89 -30.28
CA MET A 482 0.10 -7.25 -29.84
C MET A 482 -1.13 -7.83 -29.16
N ASP A 483 -1.55 -9.01 -29.59
CA ASP A 483 -2.51 -9.85 -28.87
C ASP A 483 -1.77 -10.56 -27.72
N VAL A 484 -2.14 -10.20 -26.50
CA VAL A 484 -1.48 -10.65 -25.27
C VAL A 484 -2.48 -11.43 -24.43
N ARG A 485 -2.06 -12.60 -23.94
CA ARG A 485 -2.78 -13.34 -22.91
C ARG A 485 -1.83 -13.79 -21.82
N PHE A 486 -2.15 -13.46 -20.58
CA PHE A 486 -1.45 -14.02 -19.42
C PHE A 486 -2.45 -14.48 -18.35
N ASP A 487 -2.02 -15.47 -17.57
CA ASP A 487 -2.76 -15.96 -16.41
C ASP A 487 -1.90 -15.89 -15.16
N GLY A 488 -2.48 -15.59 -14.00
CA GLY A 488 -1.72 -15.48 -12.76
C GLY A 488 -2.56 -15.06 -11.57
N ILE A 489 -1.99 -15.14 -10.37
CA ILE A 489 -2.59 -14.59 -9.16
C ILE A 489 -2.12 -13.14 -9.01
N VAL A 490 -3.06 -12.21 -8.86
CA VAL A 490 -2.79 -10.78 -8.67
C VAL A 490 -3.13 -10.37 -7.25
N GLU A 491 -2.24 -9.62 -6.60
CA GLU A 491 -2.54 -8.95 -5.34
C GLU A 491 -3.22 -7.60 -5.55
N ARG A 492 -3.04 -6.95 -6.70
CA ARG A 492 -3.79 -5.77 -7.13
C ARG A 492 -4.09 -5.88 -8.61
N ALA A 493 -5.34 -5.65 -8.98
CA ALA A 493 -5.76 -5.48 -10.37
C ALA A 493 -6.74 -4.32 -10.40
N ALA A 494 -6.37 -3.22 -11.04
CA ALA A 494 -7.22 -2.05 -11.10
C ALA A 494 -7.21 -1.43 -12.50
N SER A 495 -8.32 -0.85 -12.90
CA SER A 495 -8.36 0.09 -14.02
C SER A 495 -8.70 1.49 -13.53
N LYS A 496 -8.21 2.49 -14.24
CA LYS A 496 -8.47 3.91 -13.95
C LYS A 496 -9.09 4.58 -15.17
N SER A 497 -10.26 5.19 -14.96
CA SER A 497 -11.01 5.98 -15.94
C SER A 497 -11.26 7.37 -15.38
N GLY A 498 -10.52 8.37 -15.87
CA GLY A 498 -10.50 9.71 -15.25
C GLY A 498 -10.02 9.64 -13.80
N ASP A 499 -10.82 10.14 -12.86
CA ASP A 499 -10.52 10.09 -11.41
C ASP A 499 -10.99 8.80 -10.72
N PHE A 500 -11.73 7.94 -11.42
CA PHE A 500 -12.29 6.72 -10.84
C PHE A 500 -11.32 5.54 -10.99
N VAL A 501 -11.03 4.87 -9.87
CA VAL A 501 -10.25 3.63 -9.82
C VAL A 501 -11.18 2.48 -9.46
N ALA A 502 -11.27 1.49 -10.34
CA ALA A 502 -12.02 0.25 -10.10
C ALA A 502 -11.05 -0.88 -9.76
N ASP A 503 -11.28 -1.58 -8.65
CA ASP A 503 -10.56 -2.80 -8.29
C ASP A 503 -11.29 -4.02 -8.87
N HIS A 504 -10.57 -4.83 -9.63
CA HIS A 504 -11.08 -5.97 -10.37
C HIS A 504 -10.72 -7.30 -9.70
N ARG A 505 -10.34 -7.29 -8.42
CA ARG A 505 -10.19 -8.52 -7.63
C ARG A 505 -11.54 -8.96 -7.09
N LEU A 506 -11.71 -10.26 -6.88
CA LEU A 506 -12.92 -10.77 -6.24
C LEU A 506 -12.89 -10.45 -4.74
N THR A 507 -14.03 -9.97 -4.24
CA THR A 507 -14.22 -9.79 -2.80
C THR A 507 -14.50 -11.13 -2.12
N VAL A 508 -14.38 -11.17 -0.79
CA VAL A 508 -14.80 -12.34 -0.01
C VAL A 508 -16.25 -12.70 -0.36
N ALA A 509 -17.15 -11.73 -0.42
CA ALA A 509 -18.55 -11.95 -0.81
C ALA A 509 -18.68 -12.57 -2.22
N ASP A 510 -17.93 -12.08 -3.20
CA ASP A 510 -17.96 -12.61 -4.58
C ASP A 510 -17.46 -14.06 -4.64
N THR A 511 -16.37 -14.37 -3.94
CA THR A 511 -15.87 -15.75 -3.89
C THR A 511 -16.91 -16.70 -3.31
N PHE A 512 -17.69 -16.26 -2.31
CA PHE A 512 -18.82 -17.02 -1.80
C PHE A 512 -19.91 -17.15 -2.87
N LEU A 513 -20.41 -16.04 -3.42
CA LEU A 513 -21.49 -15.99 -4.42
C LEU A 513 -21.23 -16.84 -5.66
N TYR A 514 -19.98 -16.86 -6.15
CA TYR A 514 -19.60 -17.60 -7.36
C TYR A 514 -19.06 -19.00 -7.08
N SER A 515 -18.88 -19.38 -5.81
CA SER A 515 -18.48 -20.76 -5.45
C SER A 515 -19.60 -21.77 -5.73
N ARG A 516 -19.28 -23.01 -6.10
CA ARG A 516 -20.30 -24.09 -6.16
C ARG A 516 -20.93 -24.42 -4.79
N ARG A 517 -20.34 -23.92 -3.69
CA ARG A 517 -20.70 -24.28 -2.30
C ARG A 517 -21.74 -23.36 -1.68
N TRP A 518 -22.01 -22.18 -2.23
CA TRP A 518 -22.99 -21.25 -1.63
C TRP A 518 -24.39 -21.86 -1.54
N LYS A 519 -24.79 -22.72 -2.48
CA LYS A 519 -26.08 -23.43 -2.42
C LYS A 519 -26.18 -24.32 -1.18
N LEU A 520 -25.10 -24.99 -0.79
CA LEU A 520 -25.05 -25.84 0.41
C LEU A 520 -25.10 -25.00 1.69
N ILE A 521 -24.42 -23.85 1.69
CA ILE A 521 -24.42 -22.93 2.83
C ILE A 521 -25.76 -22.22 2.97
N ALA A 522 -26.39 -21.79 1.87
CA ALA A 522 -27.73 -21.22 1.86
C ALA A 522 -28.77 -22.23 2.34
N LEU A 523 -28.64 -23.51 1.95
CA LEU A 523 -29.46 -24.60 2.47
C LEU A 523 -29.26 -24.78 3.99
N ALA A 524 -28.00 -24.76 4.46
CA ALA A 524 -27.67 -24.86 5.88
C ALA A 524 -28.18 -23.65 6.68
N ALA A 525 -28.09 -22.43 6.13
CA ALA A 525 -28.62 -21.21 6.75
C ALA A 525 -30.14 -21.23 6.81
N ALA A 526 -30.83 -21.64 5.74
CA ALA A 526 -32.28 -21.83 5.73
C ALA A 526 -32.73 -22.91 6.74
N TRP A 527 -31.94 -23.98 6.89
CA TRP A 527 -32.16 -25.00 7.91
C TRP A 527 -31.95 -24.44 9.34
N LEU A 528 -30.93 -23.61 9.55
CA LEU A 528 -30.67 -22.98 10.85
C LEU A 528 -31.77 -21.98 11.23
N VAL A 529 -32.25 -21.17 10.26
CA VAL A 529 -33.36 -20.22 10.46
C VAL A 529 -34.67 -20.97 10.76
N SER A 530 -34.96 -22.05 10.03
CA SER A 530 -36.18 -22.82 10.25
C SER A 530 -36.18 -23.58 11.58
N THR A 531 -35.03 -24.14 12.01
CA THR A 531 -34.89 -24.81 13.31
C THR A 531 -34.91 -23.83 14.47
N THR A 532 -34.30 -22.65 14.34
CA THR A 532 -34.39 -21.59 15.36
C THR A 532 -35.79 -21.00 15.45
N TRP A 533 -36.50 -20.84 14.33
CA TRP A 533 -37.92 -20.44 14.31
C TRP A 533 -38.83 -21.52 14.93
N ALA A 534 -38.63 -22.79 14.60
CA ALA A 534 -39.38 -23.90 15.19
C ALA A 534 -39.13 -24.01 16.71
N ALA A 535 -37.89 -23.83 17.16
CA ALA A 535 -37.54 -23.79 18.58
C ALA A 535 -38.17 -22.58 19.29
N PHE A 536 -38.29 -21.43 18.61
CA PHE A 536 -39.00 -20.26 19.10
C PHE A 536 -40.50 -20.54 19.28
N GLU A 537 -41.16 -21.13 18.28
CA GLU A 537 -42.60 -21.40 18.32
C GLU A 537 -42.95 -22.51 19.34
N ALA A 538 -42.14 -23.57 19.43
CA ALA A 538 -42.28 -24.61 20.46
C ALA A 538 -42.18 -24.04 21.88
N ARG A 539 -41.26 -23.08 22.09
CA ARG A 539 -41.11 -22.40 23.38
C ARG A 539 -42.25 -21.44 23.69
N ARG A 540 -42.90 -20.88 22.66
CA ARG A 540 -44.11 -20.06 22.80
C ARG A 540 -45.31 -20.91 23.23
N GLN A 541 -45.49 -22.09 22.63
CA GLN A 541 -46.58 -23.02 22.98
C GLN A 541 -46.44 -23.60 24.39
N LEU A 542 -45.21 -23.88 24.87
CA LEU A 542 -44.96 -24.37 26.24
C LEU A 542 -45.17 -23.32 27.35
N ARG A 543 -45.51 -22.07 27.00
CA ARG A 543 -45.71 -20.95 27.93
C ARG A 543 -47.15 -20.40 27.95
N GLY A 544 -48.02 -20.88 27.07
CA GLY A 544 -49.47 -20.73 27.18
C GLY A 544 -50.04 -21.93 27.91
#